data_AF-A0A3C0EB25-F1
#
_entry.id   AF-A0A3C0EB25-F1
#
_cell.length_a   1.000
_cell.length_b   1.000
_cell.length_c   1.000
_cell.angle_alpha   90.00
_cell.angle_beta   90.00
_cell.angle_gamma   90.00
#
_symmetry.space_group_name_H-M   'P 1'
#
loop_
_entity.id
_entity.type
_entity.pdbx_description
1 polymer ?
#
loop_
_entity_poly.entity_id
_entity_poly.type
_entity_poly.pdbx_seq_one_letter_code
_entity_poly.pdbx_strand_id
1 'polypeptide(L)'
;MIVSVRGILEAVGPDWVHLQVGGISLQISVPGSDINELGPMGGQVRLFTHLRIRDEQPVLYGFSSTPAMQLFLMLNGVSGVGPRLSLALLSSLGVSSLQQAIANGDIASLSSAPGVGQRTAGRIALELKSKIDEGAADIGIPGGSD
;
A
#
# COMPACT_ATOMS: atom_id res chain seq x y z
N MET A 1 10.27 4.34 15.14
CA MET A 1 9.54 3.85 13.95
C MET A 1 8.34 3.03 14.41
N ILE A 2 7.14 3.25 13.85
CA ILE A 2 5.94 2.45 14.16
C ILE A 2 5.77 1.42 13.05
N VAL A 3 6.09 0.15 13.34
CA VAL A 3 6.19 -0.93 12.33
C VAL A 3 4.90 -1.75 12.18
N SER A 4 4.10 -1.79 13.22
CA SER A 4 2.77 -2.38 13.19
C SER A 4 1.93 -1.83 14.33
N VAL A 5 0.63 -1.79 14.13
CA VAL A 5 -0.35 -1.41 15.16
C VAL A 5 -1.32 -2.56 15.36
N ARG A 6 -1.59 -2.90 16.62
CA ARG A 6 -2.67 -3.82 17.01
C ARG A 6 -3.61 -3.07 17.95
N GLY A 7 -4.89 -3.03 17.61
CA GLY A 7 -5.86 -2.23 18.33
C GLY A 7 -7.30 -2.65 18.05
N ILE A 8 -8.25 -1.92 18.64
CA ILE A 8 -9.69 -2.11 18.42
C ILE A 8 -10.14 -1.18 17.29
N LEU A 9 -10.88 -1.70 16.32
CA LEU A 9 -11.39 -0.91 15.20
C LEU A 9 -12.59 -0.06 15.65
N GLU A 10 -12.39 1.27 15.72
CA GLU A 10 -13.41 2.21 16.23
C GLU A 10 -14.21 2.89 15.11
N ALA A 11 -13.56 3.20 13.99
CA ALA A 11 -14.18 3.86 12.85
C ALA A 11 -13.48 3.48 11.54
N VAL A 12 -14.24 3.54 10.45
CA VAL A 12 -13.77 3.33 9.08
C VAL A 12 -14.25 4.48 8.20
N GLY A 13 -13.36 4.97 7.35
CA GLY A 13 -13.65 5.84 6.22
C GLY A 13 -13.45 5.13 4.88
N PRO A 14 -13.35 5.87 3.76
CA PRO A 14 -13.11 5.28 2.45
C PRO A 14 -11.66 4.79 2.23
N ASP A 15 -10.68 5.43 2.89
CA ASP A 15 -9.24 5.17 2.73
C ASP A 15 -8.47 5.33 4.05
N TRP A 16 -9.17 5.27 5.17
CA TRP A 16 -8.61 5.37 6.51
C TRP A 16 -9.41 4.59 7.54
N VAL A 17 -8.76 4.26 8.65
CA VAL A 17 -9.38 3.65 9.83
C VAL A 17 -8.89 4.29 11.11
N HIS A 18 -9.69 4.21 12.17
CA HIS A 18 -9.29 4.56 13.53
C HIS A 18 -9.10 3.28 14.35
N LEU A 19 -7.89 3.09 14.88
CA LEU A 19 -7.60 1.98 15.81
C LEU A 19 -7.32 2.51 17.21
N GLN A 20 -8.11 2.04 18.19
CA GLN A 20 -7.85 2.26 19.60
C GLN A 20 -6.68 1.38 20.06
N VAL A 21 -5.66 2.00 20.64
CA VAL A 21 -4.52 1.32 21.26
C VAL A 21 -4.38 1.82 22.69
N GLY A 22 -4.89 1.05 23.65
CA GLY A 22 -4.97 1.49 25.04
C GLY A 22 -5.86 2.73 25.16
N GLY A 23 -5.30 3.86 25.61
CA GLY A 23 -6.03 5.11 25.83
C GLY A 23 -6.02 6.10 24.67
N ILE A 24 -5.44 5.75 23.52
CA ILE A 24 -5.34 6.63 22.34
C ILE A 24 -6.01 6.01 21.12
N SER A 25 -6.53 6.85 20.22
CA SER A 25 -7.02 6.43 18.91
C SER A 25 -6.08 6.95 17.82
N LEU A 26 -5.69 6.07 16.91
CA LEU A 26 -4.77 6.36 15.80
C LEU A 26 -5.53 6.36 14.49
N GLN A 27 -5.44 7.44 13.73
CA GLN A 27 -5.86 7.45 12.33
C GLN A 27 -4.77 6.85 11.44
N ILE A 28 -5.15 5.85 10.66
CA ILE A 28 -4.25 5.11 9.78
C ILE A 28 -4.85 5.11 8.37
N SER A 29 -4.12 5.64 7.39
CA SER A 29 -4.50 5.57 5.98
C SER A 29 -4.23 4.16 5.44
N VAL A 30 -5.19 3.56 4.76
CA VAL A 30 -5.12 2.18 4.28
C VAL A 30 -5.59 2.10 2.82
N PRO A 31 -5.24 1.05 2.05
CA PRO A 31 -5.91 0.76 0.80
C PRO A 31 -7.42 0.59 1.06
N GLY A 32 -8.27 1.22 0.27
CA GLY A 32 -9.73 1.15 0.47
C GLY A 32 -10.28 -0.27 0.31
N SER A 33 -9.62 -1.11 -0.48
CA SER A 33 -9.93 -2.54 -0.63
C SER A 33 -9.83 -3.30 0.69
N ASP A 34 -8.84 -2.97 1.52
CA ASP A 34 -8.48 -3.73 2.71
C ASP A 34 -9.51 -3.52 3.82
N ILE A 35 -10.28 -2.42 3.80
CA ILE A 35 -11.21 -2.03 4.87
C ILE A 35 -12.25 -3.12 5.15
N ASN A 36 -12.76 -3.75 4.09
CA ASN A 36 -13.76 -4.82 4.23
C ASN A 36 -13.17 -6.10 4.85
N GLU A 37 -11.85 -6.27 4.81
CA GLU A 37 -11.15 -7.44 5.34
C GLU A 37 -10.73 -7.27 6.81
N LEU A 38 -10.86 -6.06 7.37
CA LEU A 38 -10.46 -5.77 8.76
C LEU A 38 -11.41 -6.34 9.81
N GLY A 39 -12.58 -6.83 9.40
CA GLY A 39 -13.58 -7.39 10.31
C GLY A 39 -14.52 -6.32 10.90
N PRO A 40 -15.31 -6.69 11.93
CA PRO A 40 -16.37 -5.82 12.46
C PRO A 40 -15.84 -4.67 13.32
N MET A 41 -16.62 -3.59 13.40
CA MET A 41 -16.44 -2.52 14.41
C MET A 41 -16.36 -3.12 15.82
N GLY A 42 -15.46 -2.61 16.65
CA GLY A 42 -15.16 -3.14 17.98
C GLY A 42 -14.29 -4.41 17.98
N GLY A 43 -13.97 -4.96 16.81
CA GLY A 43 -13.06 -6.10 16.65
C GLY A 43 -11.59 -5.72 16.82
N GLN A 44 -10.76 -6.71 17.13
CA GLN A 44 -9.31 -6.52 17.20
C GLN A 44 -8.68 -6.67 15.82
N VAL A 45 -7.90 -5.68 15.41
CA VAL A 45 -7.23 -5.59 14.11
C VAL A 45 -5.74 -5.43 14.29
N ARG A 46 -4.95 -5.98 13.37
CA ARG A 46 -3.51 -5.74 13.26
C ARG A 46 -3.19 -5.25 11.86
N LEU A 47 -2.44 -4.15 11.77
CA LEU A 47 -1.93 -3.60 10.53
C LEU A 47 -0.40 -3.51 10.58
N PHE A 48 0.27 -3.83 9.48
CA PHE A 48 1.66 -3.44 9.25
C PHE A 48 1.67 -1.96 8.88
N THR A 49 2.61 -1.19 9.41
CA THR A 49 2.56 0.26 9.27
C THR A 49 3.85 0.88 8.78
N HIS A 50 3.71 1.96 8.02
CA HIS A 50 4.80 2.84 7.62
C HIS A 50 4.48 4.28 8.04
N LEU A 51 5.28 4.80 8.98
CA LEU A 51 5.19 6.20 9.41
C LEU A 51 5.99 7.08 8.46
N ARG A 52 5.32 8.03 7.82
CA ARG A 52 5.95 9.06 6.99
C ARG A 52 5.81 10.42 7.67
N ILE A 53 6.89 11.18 7.74
CA ILE A 53 6.87 12.58 8.18
C ILE A 53 7.08 13.44 6.94
N ARG A 54 6.08 14.26 6.58
CA ARG A 54 6.14 15.18 5.45
C ARG A 54 5.51 16.50 5.87
N ASP A 55 6.14 17.63 5.53
CA ASP A 55 5.60 18.96 5.81
C ASP A 55 5.22 19.13 7.30
N GLU A 56 6.05 18.61 8.20
CA GLU A 56 5.85 18.55 9.66
C GLU A 56 4.62 17.75 10.15
N GLN A 57 3.92 17.06 9.26
CA GLN A 57 2.77 16.23 9.60
C GLN A 57 3.14 14.74 9.53
N PRO A 58 2.98 13.99 10.64
CA PRO A 58 3.10 12.54 10.61
C PRO A 58 1.85 11.92 9.98
N VAL A 59 2.06 11.06 8.99
CA VAL A 59 1.00 10.23 8.39
C VAL A 59 1.37 8.77 8.58
N LEU A 60 0.46 7.98 9.15
CA LEU A 60 0.63 6.55 9.33
C LEU A 60 -0.13 5.81 8.22
N TYR A 61 0.60 5.06 7.40
CA TYR A 61 0.01 4.16 6.40
C TYR A 61 -0.05 2.75 6.97
N GLY A 62 -1.15 2.03 6.73
CA GLY A 62 -1.41 0.70 7.24
C GLY A 62 -1.76 -0.29 6.14
N PHE A 63 -1.38 -1.55 6.33
CA PHE A 63 -1.55 -2.64 5.37
C PHE A 63 -1.93 -3.94 6.08
N SER A 64 -2.82 -4.72 5.48
CA SER A 64 -3.21 -6.05 5.97
C SER A 64 -2.04 -7.05 5.96
N SER A 65 -1.05 -6.82 5.10
CA SER A 65 0.07 -7.73 4.88
C SER A 65 1.39 -6.98 4.63
N THR A 66 2.51 -7.62 4.98
CA THR A 66 3.86 -7.11 4.68
C THR A 66 4.11 -6.90 3.17
N PRO A 67 3.65 -7.78 2.27
CA PRO A 67 3.83 -7.61 0.82
C PRO A 67 3.14 -6.36 0.28
N ALA A 68 1.93 -6.05 0.78
CA ALA A 68 1.23 -4.82 0.43
C ALA A 68 2.04 -3.58 0.88
N MET A 69 2.59 -3.60 2.09
CA MET A 69 3.45 -2.52 2.59
C MET A 69 4.71 -2.35 1.74
N GLN A 70 5.39 -3.44 1.37
CA GLN A 70 6.60 -3.38 0.55
C GLN A 70 6.30 -2.82 -0.85
N LEU A 71 5.20 -3.28 -1.47
CA LEU A 71 4.80 -2.80 -2.79
C LEU A 71 4.44 -1.30 -2.75
N PHE A 72 3.79 -0.83 -1.69
CA PHE A 72 3.57 0.60 -1.44
C PHE A 72 4.89 1.39 -1.37
N LEU A 73 5.90 0.87 -0.66
CA LEU A 73 7.21 1.52 -0.54
C LEU A 73 7.95 1.57 -1.89
N MET A 74 7.89 0.48 -2.67
CA MET A 74 8.46 0.44 -4.02
C MET A 74 7.82 1.49 -4.93
N LEU A 75 6.49 1.56 -4.93
CA LEU A 75 5.72 2.51 -5.72
C LEU A 75 6.09 3.95 -5.37
N ASN A 76 6.20 4.29 -4.09
CA ASN A 76 6.61 5.62 -3.64
C ASN A 76 8.05 6.00 -4.02
N GLY A 77 8.88 5.02 -4.42
CA GLY A 77 10.21 5.25 -4.96
C GLY A 77 10.22 5.64 -6.44
N VAL A 78 9.09 5.52 -7.15
CA VAL A 78 8.96 5.92 -8.55
C VAL A 78 8.75 7.42 -8.65
N SER A 79 9.48 8.09 -9.53
CA SER A 79 9.38 9.55 -9.66
C SER A 79 7.97 10.00 -10.02
N GLY A 80 7.37 10.89 -9.22
CA GLY A 80 6.01 11.38 -9.44
C GLY A 80 4.91 10.44 -8.94
N VAL A 81 5.24 9.33 -8.30
CA VAL A 81 4.29 8.45 -7.59
C VAL A 81 4.42 8.72 -6.10
N GLY A 82 3.34 9.27 -5.52
CA GLY A 82 3.25 9.51 -4.09
C GLY A 82 2.26 8.56 -3.41
N PRO A 83 2.16 8.62 -2.06
CA PRO A 83 1.35 7.67 -1.28
C PRO A 83 -0.10 7.53 -1.73
N ARG A 84 -0.74 8.63 -2.15
CA ARG A 84 -2.12 8.61 -2.64
C ARG A 84 -2.28 7.72 -3.87
N LEU A 85 -1.36 7.83 -4.84
CA LEU A 85 -1.40 6.98 -6.04
C LEU A 85 -1.02 5.54 -5.70
N SER A 86 -0.09 5.34 -4.77
CA SER A 86 0.31 4.01 -4.33
C SER A 86 -0.84 3.25 -3.64
N LEU A 87 -1.60 3.93 -2.77
CA LEU A 87 -2.81 3.37 -2.17
C LEU A 87 -3.90 3.10 -3.22
N ALA A 88 -4.07 4.00 -4.20
CA ALA A 88 -5.04 3.79 -5.28
C ALA A 88 -4.71 2.55 -6.12
N LEU A 89 -3.43 2.37 -6.49
CA LEU A 89 -2.97 1.18 -7.21
C LEU A 89 -3.22 -0.11 -6.43
N LEU A 90 -2.86 -0.13 -5.14
CA LEU A 90 -3.14 -1.27 -4.26
C LEU A 90 -4.64 -1.54 -4.13
N SER A 91 -5.44 -0.49 -3.99
CA SER A 91 -6.90 -0.61 -3.86
C SER A 91 -7.57 -1.13 -5.13
N SER A 92 -7.04 -0.77 -6.31
CA SER A 92 -7.62 -1.14 -7.60
C SER A 92 -7.20 -2.53 -8.08
N LEU A 93 -5.94 -2.92 -7.86
CA LEU A 93 -5.40 -4.17 -8.42
C LEU A 93 -5.15 -5.27 -7.36
N GLY A 94 -4.99 -4.90 -6.09
CA GLY A 94 -4.45 -5.79 -5.07
C GLY A 94 -2.98 -6.13 -5.29
N VAL A 95 -2.36 -6.85 -4.36
CA VAL A 95 -0.92 -7.13 -4.38
C VAL A 95 -0.51 -7.96 -5.59
N SER A 96 -1.15 -9.12 -5.79
CA SER A 96 -0.74 -10.09 -6.82
C SER A 96 -0.92 -9.53 -8.24
N SER A 97 -2.08 -8.96 -8.55
CA SER A 97 -2.34 -8.41 -9.89
C SER A 97 -1.46 -7.20 -10.19
N LEU A 98 -1.16 -6.37 -9.18
CA LEU A 98 -0.25 -5.25 -9.34
C LEU A 98 1.19 -5.70 -9.62
N GLN A 99 1.67 -6.72 -8.91
CA GLN A 99 2.99 -7.31 -9.18
C GLN A 99 3.07 -7.87 -10.60
N GLN A 100 2.04 -8.60 -11.05
CA GLN A 100 1.95 -9.13 -12.41
C GLN A 100 1.91 -8.00 -13.45
N ALA A 101 1.13 -6.96 -13.22
CA ALA A 101 1.04 -5.81 -14.11
C ALA A 101 2.40 -5.11 -14.26
N ILE A 102 3.15 -4.97 -13.16
CA ILE A 102 4.51 -4.41 -13.20
C ILE A 102 5.47 -5.32 -13.97
N ALA A 103 5.50 -6.62 -13.65
CA ALA A 103 6.40 -7.58 -14.29
C ALA A 103 6.19 -7.67 -15.82
N ASN A 104 4.92 -7.66 -16.23
CA ASN A 104 4.54 -7.72 -17.64
C ASN A 104 4.64 -6.36 -18.35
N GLY A 105 4.86 -5.26 -17.62
CA GLY A 105 4.80 -3.91 -18.16
C GLY A 105 3.41 -3.56 -18.69
N ASP A 106 2.34 -4.07 -18.07
CA ASP A 106 0.96 -3.86 -18.47
C ASP A 106 0.48 -2.46 -18.06
N ILE A 107 0.76 -1.49 -18.93
CA ILE A 107 0.39 -0.08 -18.76
C ILE A 107 -1.13 0.07 -18.66
N ALA A 108 -1.91 -0.74 -19.39
CA ALA A 108 -3.37 -0.64 -19.39
C ALA A 108 -3.93 -0.93 -17.99
N SER A 109 -3.51 -2.05 -17.39
CA SER A 109 -3.89 -2.42 -16.03
C SER A 109 -3.44 -1.37 -15.00
N LEU A 110 -2.20 -0.89 -15.08
CA LEU A 110 -1.67 0.13 -14.16
C LEU A 110 -2.42 1.47 -14.27
N SER A 111 -2.84 1.85 -15.47
CA SER A 111 -3.58 3.10 -15.72
C SER A 111 -5.07 3.03 -15.36
N SER A 112 -5.57 1.86 -14.96
CA SER A 112 -6.96 1.71 -14.51
C SER A 112 -7.19 2.30 -13.11
N ALA A 113 -6.13 2.45 -12.31
CA ALA A 113 -6.21 3.01 -10.97
C ALA A 113 -6.55 4.51 -11.01
N PRO A 114 -7.49 4.99 -10.19
CA PRO A 114 -7.88 6.41 -10.18
C PRO A 114 -6.69 7.35 -9.97
N GLY A 115 -6.52 8.30 -10.89
CA GLY A 115 -5.43 9.28 -10.85
C GLY A 115 -4.11 8.80 -11.47
N VAL A 116 -4.02 7.54 -11.92
CA VAL A 116 -2.84 7.02 -12.63
C VAL A 116 -3.05 7.13 -14.14
N GLY A 117 -2.46 8.16 -14.75
CA GLY A 117 -2.49 8.32 -16.21
C GLY A 117 -1.48 7.43 -16.93
N GLN A 118 -1.64 7.28 -18.26
CA GLN A 118 -0.76 6.49 -19.14
C GLN A 118 0.73 6.80 -18.96
N ARG A 119 1.09 8.08 -18.82
CA ARG A 119 2.48 8.50 -18.60
C ARG A 119 3.04 7.98 -17.26
N THR A 120 2.25 8.08 -16.19
CA THR A 120 2.65 7.60 -14.86
C THR A 120 2.72 6.07 -14.85
N ALA A 121 1.74 5.40 -15.44
CA ALA A 121 1.72 3.95 -15.60
C ALA A 121 2.94 3.43 -16.37
N GLY A 122 3.31 4.07 -17.49
CA GLY A 122 4.52 3.73 -18.25
C GLY A 122 5.80 3.90 -17.45
N ARG A 123 5.88 4.94 -16.60
CA ARG A 123 7.02 5.16 -15.70
C ARG A 123 7.10 4.08 -14.62
N ILE A 124 5.97 3.74 -14.00
CA ILE A 124 5.88 2.65 -13.00
C ILE A 124 6.37 1.34 -13.62
N ALA A 125 5.82 0.98 -14.79
CA ALA A 125 6.20 -0.23 -15.51
C ALA A 125 7.70 -0.27 -15.80
N LEU A 126 8.28 0.82 -16.33
CA LEU A 126 9.68 0.87 -16.69
C LEU A 126 10.61 0.80 -15.46
N GLU A 127 10.43 1.70 -14.50
CA GLU A 127 11.35 1.82 -13.35
C GLU A 127 11.28 0.60 -12.42
N LEU A 128 10.08 0.07 -12.17
CA LEU A 128 9.95 -1.08 -11.27
C LEU A 128 10.29 -2.40 -11.94
N LYS A 129 10.02 -2.57 -13.23
CA LYS A 129 10.47 -3.75 -13.96
C LYS A 129 11.99 -3.84 -14.00
N SER A 130 12.69 -2.72 -14.26
CA SER A 130 14.15 -2.67 -14.21
C SER A 130 14.68 -3.13 -12.84
N LYS A 131 14.06 -2.67 -11.74
CA LYS A 131 14.45 -3.08 -10.37
C LYS A 131 14.23 -4.57 -10.09
N ILE A 132 13.20 -5.17 -10.69
CA ILE A 132 12.93 -6.61 -10.58
C ILE A 132 13.96 -7.40 -11.40
N ASP A 133 14.21 -6.98 -12.63
CA ASP A 133 15.13 -7.64 -13.57
C ASP A 133 16.60 -7.55 -13.11
N GLU A 134 16.99 -6.46 -12.44
CA GLU A 134 18.33 -6.25 -11.87
C GLU A 134 18.63 -7.13 -10.63
N GLY A 135 17.70 -8.01 -10.24
CA GLY A 135 17.94 -8.99 -9.19
C GLY A 135 18.08 -8.35 -7.80
N ALA A 136 17.28 -7.32 -7.52
CA ALA A 136 17.20 -6.73 -6.18
C ALA A 136 16.59 -7.73 -5.19
N ALA A 137 17.41 -8.69 -4.74
CA ALA A 137 17.14 -9.73 -3.76
C ALA A 137 16.88 -9.21 -2.33
N ASP A 138 16.75 -7.89 -2.16
CA ASP A 138 16.41 -7.24 -0.88
C ASP A 138 14.98 -6.66 -0.88
N ILE A 139 14.30 -6.72 -2.02
CA ILE A 139 12.89 -6.39 -2.11
C ILE A 139 12.15 -7.67 -1.79
N GLY A 140 11.72 -7.83 -0.54
CA GLY A 140 10.99 -9.01 -0.06
C GLY A 140 9.62 -9.21 -0.69
N ILE A 141 9.51 -9.20 -2.02
CA ILE A 141 8.45 -9.84 -2.77
C ILE A 141 8.43 -11.27 -2.24
N PRO A 142 7.44 -11.68 -1.43
CA PRO A 142 7.33 -13.09 -1.14
C PRO A 142 6.99 -13.72 -2.48
N GLY A 143 7.87 -14.62 -2.94
CA GLY A 143 7.51 -15.54 -3.98
C GLY A 143 6.17 -16.16 -3.58
N GLY A 144 5.18 -16.09 -4.47
CA GLY A 144 3.98 -16.88 -4.32
C GLY A 144 4.41 -18.33 -4.17
N SER A 145 4.25 -18.89 -2.98
CA SER A 145 4.41 -20.32 -2.77
C SER A 145 3.16 -21.00 -3.31
N ASP A 146 3.37 -21.89 -4.28
CA ASP A 146 2.51 -23.06 -4.53
C ASP A 146 2.14 -23.78 -3.21
#